data_AF-A0A0D2IRL9-F1
#
_entry.id   AF-A0A0D2IRL9-F1
#
_cell.length_a   1.000
_cell.length_b   1.000
_cell.length_c   1.000
_cell.angle_alpha   90.00
_cell.angle_beta   90.00
_cell.angle_gamma   90.00
#
_symmetry.space_group_name_H-M   'P 1'
#
loop_
_entity.id
_entity.type
_entity.pdbx_description
1 polymer ?
#
loop_
_entity_poly.entity_id
_entity_poly.type
_entity_poly.pdbx_seq_one_letter_code
_entity_poly.pdbx_strand_id
1 'polypeptide(L)'
;MRNALHELAESGNPMDVLFGYCYLMRDRDVGDKAFEKTGENHRDSIMITILENPAIQPAVEYEVEKSTKGKGFVDLRITTKNCYTLIEFKNIQIPYLELDGEDNLDKTQRLEAMRLDQILGLKFKGDKWRTGITIRDWIDGKCKAPISGSVRKQLQSYIAGETVQKEIVGKKSRAFATVIVGSRRILVREMDRHGKWVGKFQLTGWKGSPSVIN
;
A
#
# COMPACT_ATOMS: atom_id res chain seq x y z
N MET A 1 -10.81 -10.16 10.99
CA MET A 1 -10.40 -10.36 9.58
C MET A 1 -11.59 -10.63 8.66
N ARG A 2 -12.52 -11.55 8.98
CA ARG A 2 -13.73 -11.78 8.16
C ARG A 2 -14.51 -10.49 7.80
N ASN A 3 -14.79 -9.64 8.78
CA ASN A 3 -15.47 -8.35 8.53
C ASN A 3 -14.67 -7.43 7.60
N ALA A 4 -13.33 -7.45 7.66
CA ALA A 4 -12.48 -6.66 6.79
C ALA A 4 -12.55 -7.15 5.33
N LEU A 5 -12.69 -8.46 5.12
CA LEU A 5 -12.89 -9.03 3.79
C LEU A 5 -14.31 -8.76 3.25
N HIS A 6 -15.32 -8.80 4.10
CA HIS A 6 -16.68 -8.35 3.75
C HIS A 6 -16.68 -6.88 3.32
N GLU A 7 -16.11 -5.99 4.13
CA GLU A 7 -16.02 -4.55 3.81
C GLU A 7 -15.24 -4.30 2.51
N LEU A 8 -14.12 -5.02 2.30
CA LEU A 8 -13.38 -4.96 1.05
C LEU A 8 -14.26 -5.37 -0.15
N ALA A 9 -15.02 -6.46 -0.04
CA ALA A 9 -15.89 -6.93 -1.12
C ALA A 9 -17.04 -5.96 -1.42
N GLU A 10 -17.62 -5.35 -0.39
CA GLU A 10 -18.74 -4.41 -0.50
C GLU A 10 -18.32 -3.03 -1.00
N SER A 11 -17.22 -2.48 -0.47
CA SER A 11 -16.85 -1.07 -0.71
C SER A 11 -15.62 -0.87 -1.60
N GLY A 12 -14.87 -1.95 -1.87
CA GLY A 12 -13.58 -1.90 -2.54
C GLY A 12 -12.47 -1.25 -1.71
N ASN A 13 -12.65 -1.11 -0.38
CA ASN A 13 -11.67 -0.48 0.49
C ASN A 13 -10.72 -1.52 1.12
N PRO A 14 -9.41 -1.51 0.83
CA PRO A 14 -8.48 -2.46 1.41
C PRO A 14 -7.98 -2.06 2.80
N MET A 15 -8.38 -0.92 3.35
CA MET A 15 -7.78 -0.36 4.57
C MET A 15 -7.78 -1.32 5.77
N ASP A 16 -8.90 -2.02 6.04
CA ASP A 16 -8.98 -2.93 7.19
C ASP A 16 -8.17 -4.22 6.96
N VAL A 17 -8.08 -4.68 5.71
CA VAL A 17 -7.20 -5.79 5.32
C VAL A 17 -5.74 -5.40 5.52
N LEU A 18 -5.34 -4.22 5.04
CA LEU A 18 -3.99 -3.69 5.20
C LEU A 18 -3.65 -3.40 6.67
N PHE A 19 -4.62 -2.97 7.47
CA PHE A 19 -4.48 -2.83 8.93
C PHE A 19 -4.18 -4.19 9.58
N GLY A 20 -4.97 -5.21 9.25
CA GLY A 20 -4.76 -6.56 9.78
C GLY A 20 -3.41 -7.14 9.35
N TYR A 21 -2.99 -6.91 8.10
CA TYR A 21 -1.66 -7.29 7.64
C TYR A 21 -0.55 -6.53 8.37
N CYS A 22 -0.73 -5.23 8.62
CA CYS A 22 0.24 -4.42 9.37
C CYS A 22 0.46 -4.98 10.77
N TYR A 23 -0.60 -5.44 11.44
CA TYR A 23 -0.49 -6.13 12.73
C TYR A 23 0.31 -7.45 12.61
N LEU A 24 -0.05 -8.33 11.67
CA LEU A 24 0.64 -9.60 11.46
C LEU A 24 2.14 -9.42 11.14
N MET A 25 2.45 -8.42 10.33
CA MET A 25 3.81 -8.06 9.97
C MET A 25 4.59 -7.64 11.22
N ARG A 26 4.07 -6.76 12.08
CA ARG A 26 4.76 -6.35 13.31
C ARG A 26 4.98 -7.50 14.29
N ASP A 27 3.98 -8.38 14.41
CA ASP A 27 4.01 -9.52 15.32
C ASP A 27 5.03 -10.59 14.88
N ARG A 28 5.15 -10.84 13.57
CA ARG A 28 5.94 -11.97 13.04
C ARG A 28 7.30 -11.58 12.48
N ASP A 29 7.45 -10.35 11.99
CA ASP A 29 8.65 -9.90 11.28
C ASP A 29 9.64 -9.24 12.25
N VAL A 30 10.08 -9.98 13.28
CA VAL A 30 10.91 -9.44 14.37
C VAL A 30 12.42 -9.60 14.17
N GLY A 31 12.87 -10.36 13.15
CA GLY A 31 14.28 -10.58 12.85
C GLY A 31 14.79 -9.79 11.65
N ASP A 32 16.12 -9.63 11.53
CA ASP A 32 16.76 -8.79 10.51
C ASP A 32 16.34 -9.09 9.06
N LYS A 33 16.25 -10.38 8.70
CA LYS A 33 15.79 -10.82 7.36
C LYS A 33 14.38 -10.35 7.03
N ALA A 34 13.57 -10.07 8.04
CA ALA A 34 12.21 -9.64 7.84
C ALA A 34 12.15 -8.18 7.33
N PHE A 35 13.16 -7.37 7.62
CA PHE A 35 13.31 -5.99 7.10
C PHE A 35 13.82 -5.94 5.66
N GLU A 36 14.25 -7.07 5.12
CA GLU A 36 14.70 -7.25 3.74
C GLU A 36 13.61 -7.82 2.82
N LYS A 37 12.38 -8.00 3.32
CA LYS A 37 11.26 -8.40 2.47
C LYS A 37 11.08 -7.42 1.32
N THR A 38 10.82 -7.95 0.14
CA THR A 38 10.50 -7.16 -1.06
C THR A 38 9.01 -6.82 -1.11
N GLY A 39 8.63 -5.93 -2.03
CA GLY A 39 7.20 -5.67 -2.30
C GLY A 39 6.43 -6.94 -2.71
N GLU A 40 7.08 -7.82 -3.48
CA GLU A 40 6.49 -9.10 -3.88
C GLU A 40 6.25 -10.03 -2.70
N ASN A 41 7.20 -10.12 -1.75
CA ASN A 41 7.02 -10.95 -0.55
C ASN A 41 5.83 -10.48 0.28
N HIS A 42 5.67 -9.16 0.43
CA HIS A 42 4.55 -8.60 1.19
C HIS A 42 3.21 -8.79 0.47
N ARG A 43 3.15 -8.50 -0.83
CA ARG A 43 1.96 -8.72 -1.67
C ARG A 43 1.50 -10.18 -1.58
N ASP A 44 2.42 -11.11 -1.81
CA ASP A 44 2.11 -12.55 -1.83
C ASP A 44 1.69 -13.02 -0.42
N SER A 45 2.29 -12.46 0.65
CA SER A 45 1.84 -12.73 2.02
C SER A 45 0.40 -12.25 2.26
N ILE A 46 0.04 -11.04 1.84
CA ILE A 46 -1.33 -10.51 1.98
C ILE A 46 -2.32 -11.40 1.23
N MET A 47 -1.98 -11.76 -0.01
CA MET A 47 -2.78 -12.61 -0.87
C MET A 47 -3.06 -13.97 -0.20
N ILE A 48 -2.01 -14.72 0.14
CA ILE A 48 -2.14 -16.09 0.65
C ILE A 48 -2.73 -16.12 2.07
N THR A 49 -2.25 -15.25 2.97
CA THR A 49 -2.59 -15.35 4.40
C THR A 49 -3.93 -14.70 4.75
N ILE A 50 -4.38 -13.73 3.95
CA ILE A 50 -5.61 -12.97 4.21
C ILE A 50 -6.62 -13.16 3.08
N LEU A 51 -6.27 -12.76 1.85
CA LEU A 51 -7.25 -12.64 0.77
C LEU A 51 -7.73 -13.98 0.21
N GLU A 52 -6.90 -15.03 0.24
CA GLU A 52 -7.20 -16.36 -0.29
C GLU A 52 -7.40 -17.41 0.81
N ASN A 53 -7.29 -17.01 2.09
CA ASN A 53 -7.31 -17.95 3.20
C ASN A 53 -8.73 -18.52 3.45
N PRO A 54 -8.98 -19.81 3.18
CA PRO A 54 -10.31 -20.40 3.25
C PRO A 54 -10.92 -20.38 4.65
N ALA A 55 -10.11 -20.33 5.71
CA ALA A 55 -10.60 -20.28 7.09
C ALA A 55 -11.28 -18.95 7.44
N ILE A 56 -11.00 -17.89 6.68
CA ILE A 56 -11.50 -16.53 6.91
C ILE A 56 -12.21 -15.92 5.70
N GLN A 57 -12.38 -16.66 4.61
CA GLN A 57 -13.16 -16.20 3.46
C GLN A 57 -14.57 -15.78 3.88
N PRO A 58 -15.05 -14.60 3.47
CA PRO A 58 -16.45 -14.23 3.64
C PRO A 58 -17.33 -15.04 2.68
N ALA A 59 -18.64 -15.02 2.93
CA ALA A 59 -19.61 -15.60 1.99
C ALA A 59 -19.77 -14.78 0.69
N VAL A 60 -19.16 -13.60 0.62
CA VAL A 60 -19.24 -12.70 -0.55
C VAL A 60 -18.14 -13.05 -1.53
N GLU A 61 -18.52 -13.27 -2.79
CA GLU A 61 -17.59 -13.58 -3.88
C GLU A 61 -16.81 -12.34 -4.32
N TYR A 62 -15.48 -12.44 -4.23
CA TYR A 62 -14.55 -11.55 -4.90
C TYR A 62 -13.45 -12.37 -5.55
N GLU A 63 -12.94 -11.91 -6.69
CA GLU A 63 -11.80 -12.52 -7.35
C GLU A 63 -10.56 -11.68 -7.06
N VAL A 64 -9.45 -12.37 -6.76
CA VAL A 64 -8.14 -11.74 -6.60
C VAL A 64 -7.27 -12.22 -7.74
N GLU A 65 -6.74 -11.28 -8.50
CA GLU A 65 -5.79 -11.58 -9.55
C GLU A 65 -4.50 -10.82 -9.31
N LYS A 66 -3.42 -11.60 -9.24
CA LYS A 66 -2.06 -11.09 -9.32
C LYS A 66 -1.68 -10.97 -10.78
N SER A 67 -1.10 -9.85 -11.18
CA SER A 67 -0.56 -9.77 -12.52
C SER A 67 0.64 -10.69 -12.71
N THR A 68 0.57 -11.53 -13.75
CA THR A 68 1.71 -12.28 -14.27
C THR A 68 2.45 -11.44 -15.31
N LYS A 69 3.59 -10.86 -14.90
CA LYS A 69 4.68 -10.21 -15.69
C LYS A 69 4.31 -9.69 -17.10
N GLY A 70 4.23 -8.36 -17.21
CA GLY A 70 4.27 -7.61 -18.48
C GLY A 70 4.23 -6.11 -18.23
N LYS A 71 4.50 -5.27 -19.25
CA LYS A 71 4.29 -3.82 -19.13
C LYS A 71 2.78 -3.54 -19.02
N GLY A 72 2.35 -2.82 -17.99
CA GLY A 72 0.99 -2.28 -17.88
C GLY A 72 0.07 -2.93 -16.85
N PHE A 73 0.60 -3.76 -15.95
CA PHE A 73 -0.24 -4.43 -14.96
C PHE A 73 0.01 -3.97 -13.52
N VAL A 74 -1.08 -3.87 -12.75
CA VAL A 74 -1.05 -3.60 -11.30
C VAL A 74 -0.61 -4.84 -10.51
N ASP A 75 -0.07 -4.64 -9.31
CA ASP A 75 0.29 -5.74 -8.41
C ASP A 75 -0.89 -6.64 -8.01
N LEU A 76 -2.00 -6.06 -7.55
CA LEU A 76 -3.23 -6.80 -7.23
C LEU A 76 -4.46 -6.11 -7.83
N ARG A 77 -5.33 -6.94 -8.38
CA ARG A 77 -6.69 -6.59 -8.79
C ARG A 77 -7.67 -7.39 -7.94
N ILE A 78 -8.67 -6.70 -7.36
CA ILE A 78 -9.75 -7.32 -6.59
C ILE A 78 -11.08 -6.87 -7.17
N THR A 79 -11.84 -7.82 -7.70
CA THR A 79 -13.11 -7.56 -8.40
C THR A 79 -14.28 -8.19 -7.67
N THR A 80 -15.38 -7.46 -7.61
CA THR A 80 -16.69 -8.01 -7.27
C THR A 80 -17.69 -7.63 -8.38
N LYS A 81 -18.96 -8.00 -8.19
CA LYS A 81 -20.04 -7.52 -9.05
C LYS A 81 -20.10 -5.99 -9.11
N ASN A 82 -19.86 -5.33 -7.98
CA ASN A 82 -20.06 -3.89 -7.84
C ASN A 82 -18.75 -3.09 -7.80
N CYS A 83 -17.64 -3.72 -7.41
CA CYS A 83 -16.39 -3.04 -7.14
C CYS A 83 -15.25 -3.53 -8.06
N TYR A 84 -14.34 -2.60 -8.34
CA TYR A 84 -13.11 -2.87 -9.04
C TYR A 84 -11.96 -2.15 -8.33
N THR A 85 -11.13 -2.91 -7.63
CA THR A 85 -10.07 -2.37 -6.78
C THR A 85 -8.71 -2.73 -7.35
N LEU A 86 -7.89 -1.71 -7.58
CA LEU A 86 -6.49 -1.84 -7.97
C LEU A 86 -5.60 -1.50 -6.78
N ILE A 87 -4.60 -2.32 -6.48
CA ILE A 87 -3.63 -2.05 -5.42
C ILE A 87 -2.22 -2.18 -5.99
N GLU A 88 -1.51 -1.06 -6.05
CA GLU A 88 -0.09 -1.03 -6.39
C GLU A 88 0.74 -1.06 -5.11
N PHE A 89 1.58 -2.08 -4.98
CA PHE A 89 2.47 -2.21 -3.83
C PHE A 89 3.81 -1.56 -4.10
N LYS A 90 4.31 -0.91 -3.07
CA LYS A 90 5.67 -0.41 -2.99
C LYS A 90 6.26 -0.81 -1.65
N ASN A 91 7.56 -1.01 -1.65
CA ASN A 91 8.28 -1.33 -0.44
C ASN A 91 9.50 -0.42 -0.28
N ILE A 92 9.77 -0.06 0.97
CA ILE A 92 10.94 0.69 1.37
C ILE A 92 11.57 -0.05 2.54
N GLN A 93 12.69 -0.72 2.30
CA GLN A 93 13.41 -1.43 3.36
C GLN A 93 14.12 -0.42 4.27
N ILE A 94 14.26 -0.77 5.55
CA ILE A 94 14.88 0.09 6.58
C ILE A 94 16.27 0.61 6.18
N PRO A 95 17.18 -0.20 5.61
CA PRO A 95 18.52 0.29 5.25
C PRO A 95 18.51 1.47 4.27
N TYR A 96 17.47 1.60 3.46
CA TYR A 96 17.33 2.67 2.47
C TYR A 96 16.67 3.95 3.00
N LEU A 97 16.45 4.07 4.32
CA LEU A 97 15.88 5.26 4.94
C LEU A 97 16.91 6.04 5.76
N GLU A 98 16.88 7.36 5.59
CA GLU A 98 17.53 8.30 6.51
C GLU A 98 16.76 8.32 7.84
N LEU A 99 17.09 7.35 8.67
CA LEU A 99 16.52 7.15 9.98
C LEU A 99 17.65 6.89 10.99
N ASP A 100 17.56 7.60 12.12
CA ASP A 100 18.46 7.41 13.25
C ASP A 100 18.25 6.05 13.92
N GLY A 101 19.31 5.50 14.47
CA GLY A 101 19.30 4.27 15.26
C GLY A 101 20.55 3.42 15.05
N GLU A 102 20.90 2.65 16.08
CA GLU A 102 22.14 1.87 16.12
C GLU A 102 22.14 0.72 15.10
N ASP A 103 21.03 0.00 15.01
CA ASP A 103 20.82 -1.12 14.09
C ASP A 103 19.46 -1.00 13.37
N ASN A 104 19.08 -2.04 12.62
CA ASN A 104 17.78 -2.05 11.93
C ASN A 104 16.60 -2.20 12.90
N LEU A 105 16.79 -2.86 14.05
CA LEU A 105 15.74 -3.05 15.03
C LEU A 105 15.38 -1.73 15.73
N ASP A 106 16.37 -0.99 16.23
CA ASP A 106 16.16 0.35 16.81
C ASP A 106 15.51 1.30 15.79
N LYS A 107 15.99 1.29 14.54
CA LYS A 107 15.36 2.02 13.43
C LYS A 107 13.89 1.65 13.25
N THR A 108 13.54 0.36 13.26
CA THR A 108 12.12 -0.03 13.14
C THR A 108 11.26 0.45 14.31
N GLN A 109 11.77 0.38 15.54
CA GLN A 109 11.05 0.86 16.73
C GLN A 109 10.80 2.37 16.64
N ARG A 110 11.80 3.14 16.21
CA ARG A 110 11.67 4.59 15.97
C ARG A 110 10.67 4.89 14.87
N LEU A 111 10.73 4.17 13.74
CA LEU A 111 9.77 4.30 12.64
C LEU A 111 8.34 4.03 13.13
N GLU A 112 8.17 3.10 14.07
CA GLU A 112 6.86 2.82 14.66
C GLU A 112 6.33 3.96 15.55
N ALA A 113 7.19 4.67 16.25
CA ALA A 113 6.77 5.82 17.04
C ALA A 113 6.41 7.06 16.18
N MET A 114 6.80 7.07 14.90
CA MET A 114 6.60 8.22 14.02
C MET A 114 5.14 8.41 13.58
N ARG A 115 4.73 9.67 13.53
CA ARG A 115 3.48 10.10 12.90
C ARG A 115 3.59 10.08 11.38
N LEU A 116 2.44 10.09 10.72
CA LEU A 116 2.34 10.08 9.26
C LEU A 116 3.17 11.18 8.57
N ASP A 117 3.14 12.41 9.08
CA ASP A 117 3.88 13.53 8.49
C ASP A 117 5.41 13.37 8.61
N GLN A 118 5.87 12.81 9.72
CA GLN A 118 7.27 12.47 9.94
C GLN A 118 7.73 11.37 8.99
N ILE A 119 6.96 10.27 8.87
CA ILE A 119 7.25 9.18 7.93
C ILE A 119 7.32 9.71 6.50
N LEU A 120 6.34 10.51 6.08
CA LEU A 120 6.32 11.11 4.75
C LEU A 120 7.49 12.06 4.48
N GLY A 121 8.08 12.64 5.52
CA GLY A 121 9.26 13.51 5.47
C GLY A 121 10.60 12.77 5.43
N LEU A 122 10.63 11.46 5.73
CA LEU A 122 11.85 10.66 5.65
C LEU A 122 12.39 10.67 4.22
N LYS A 123 13.72 10.75 4.11
CA LYS A 123 14.43 10.69 2.84
C LYS A 123 14.98 9.29 2.58
N PHE A 124 15.14 8.95 1.32
CA PHE A 124 15.88 7.77 0.93
C PHE A 124 17.38 8.01 1.02
N LYS A 125 18.14 6.97 1.41
CA LYS A 125 19.62 6.91 1.34
C LYS A 125 20.07 5.61 0.70
N GLY A 126 21.26 5.61 0.10
CA GLY A 126 21.88 4.40 -0.45
C GLY A 126 21.12 3.77 -1.64
N ASP A 127 19.99 4.34 -2.04
CA ASP A 127 19.21 3.95 -3.20
C ASP A 127 19.64 4.79 -4.40
N LYS A 128 20.22 4.16 -5.42
CA LYS A 128 20.74 4.82 -6.63
C LYS A 128 19.74 5.78 -7.29
N TRP A 129 18.45 5.51 -7.19
CA TRP A 129 17.40 6.22 -7.92
C TRP A 129 16.64 7.23 -7.06
N ARG A 130 16.53 6.96 -5.76
CA ARG A 130 15.66 7.72 -4.85
C ARG A 130 16.42 8.59 -3.84
N THR A 131 17.73 8.41 -3.68
CA THR A 131 18.52 9.09 -2.63
C THR A 131 18.27 10.59 -2.56
N GLY A 132 18.07 11.12 -1.35
CA GLY A 132 17.83 12.53 -1.05
C GLY A 132 16.38 13.00 -1.23
N ILE A 133 15.50 12.17 -1.82
CA ILE A 133 14.08 12.50 -2.05
C ILE A 133 13.25 12.02 -0.86
N THR A 134 12.20 12.76 -0.52
CA THR A 134 11.27 12.34 0.54
C THR A 134 10.33 11.23 0.05
N ILE A 135 9.84 10.39 0.97
CA ILE A 135 8.78 9.42 0.65
C ILE A 135 7.58 10.12 0.00
N ARG A 136 7.18 11.29 0.52
CA ARG A 136 6.09 12.08 -0.06
C ARG A 136 6.34 12.46 -1.51
N ASP A 137 7.52 12.99 -1.83
CA ASP A 137 7.82 13.47 -3.18
C ASP A 137 7.94 12.33 -4.18
N TRP A 138 8.48 11.19 -3.75
CA TRP A 138 8.51 9.99 -4.56
C TRP A 138 7.09 9.52 -4.95
N ILE A 139 6.13 9.64 -4.02
CA ILE A 139 4.74 9.25 -4.27
C ILE A 139 3.97 10.32 -5.06
N ASP A 140 3.97 11.57 -4.60
CA ASP A 140 3.11 12.65 -5.12
C ASP A 140 3.68 13.41 -6.30
N GLY A 141 5.00 13.54 -6.37
CA GLY A 141 5.65 14.30 -7.44
C GLY A 141 5.63 15.81 -7.26
N LYS A 142 6.03 16.32 -6.09
CA LYS A 142 6.06 17.77 -5.81
C LYS A 142 7.44 18.40 -5.96
N CYS A 143 8.51 17.61 -6.07
CA CYS A 143 9.86 18.10 -6.31
C CYS A 143 10.31 17.93 -7.77
N LYS A 144 11.43 18.55 -8.15
CA LYS A 144 11.99 18.50 -9.52
C LYS A 144 12.79 17.24 -9.85
N ALA A 145 12.95 16.31 -8.90
CA ALA A 145 13.73 15.10 -9.15
C ALA A 145 13.08 14.21 -10.24
N PRO A 146 13.85 13.51 -11.08
CA PRO A 146 13.28 12.69 -12.17
C PRO A 146 12.28 11.62 -11.71
N ILE A 147 12.55 10.99 -10.56
CA ILE A 147 11.70 9.94 -9.98
C ILE A 147 10.54 10.51 -9.12
N SER A 148 10.44 11.84 -9.01
CA SER A 148 9.36 12.53 -8.30
C SER A 148 8.01 12.13 -8.90
N GLY A 149 7.13 11.60 -8.05
CA GLY A 149 5.78 11.16 -8.42
C GLY A 149 5.76 9.92 -9.30
N SER A 150 6.82 9.10 -9.30
CA SER A 150 6.86 7.88 -10.11
C SER A 150 5.72 6.93 -9.72
N VAL A 151 5.40 6.83 -8.43
CA VAL A 151 4.28 5.98 -7.95
C VAL A 151 2.95 6.49 -8.50
N ARG A 152 2.70 7.82 -8.42
CA ARG A 152 1.51 8.43 -9.02
C ARG A 152 1.39 8.11 -10.50
N LYS A 153 2.46 8.38 -11.27
CA LYS A 153 2.47 8.19 -12.74
C LYS A 153 2.22 6.73 -13.11
N GLN A 154 2.81 5.80 -12.37
CA GLN A 154 2.63 4.37 -12.59
C GLN A 154 1.18 3.95 -12.36
N LEU A 155 0.59 4.33 -11.22
CA LEU A 155 -0.80 4.00 -10.91
C LEU A 155 -1.78 4.64 -11.92
N GLN A 156 -1.53 5.89 -12.33
CA GLN A 156 -2.29 6.56 -13.38
C GLN A 156 -2.24 5.79 -14.71
N SER A 157 -1.07 5.25 -15.07
CA SER A 157 -0.91 4.49 -16.31
C SER A 157 -1.74 3.19 -16.31
N TYR A 158 -1.88 2.53 -15.15
CA TYR A 158 -2.72 1.34 -15.03
C TYR A 158 -4.21 1.69 -15.12
N ILE A 159 -4.62 2.75 -14.44
CA ILE A 159 -6.01 3.22 -14.50
C ILE A 159 -6.38 3.57 -15.94
N ALA A 160 -5.49 4.26 -16.67
CA ALA A 160 -5.70 4.62 -18.07
C ALA A 160 -5.61 3.44 -19.05
N GLY A 161 -5.19 2.25 -18.60
CA GLY A 161 -5.05 1.07 -19.45
C GLY A 161 -6.40 0.60 -20.00
N GLU A 162 -6.42 0.17 -21.27
CA GLU A 162 -7.64 -0.21 -21.98
C GLU A 162 -8.40 -1.34 -21.27
N THR A 163 -7.70 -2.36 -20.79
CA THR A 163 -8.30 -3.48 -20.03
C THR A 163 -9.02 -2.99 -18.79
N VAL A 164 -8.37 -2.13 -17.99
CA VAL A 164 -8.98 -1.54 -16.80
C VAL A 164 -10.20 -0.71 -17.19
N GLN A 165 -10.08 0.15 -18.20
CA GLN A 165 -11.19 1.00 -18.64
C GLN A 165 -12.42 0.21 -19.09
N LYS A 166 -12.23 -0.95 -19.73
CA LYS A 166 -13.34 -1.87 -20.09
C LYS A 166 -13.98 -2.49 -18.85
N GLU A 167 -13.19 -2.94 -17.89
CA GLU A 167 -13.68 -3.68 -16.72
C GLU A 167 -14.34 -2.80 -15.65
N ILE A 168 -14.00 -1.51 -15.59
CA ILE A 168 -14.59 -0.58 -14.62
C ILE A 168 -15.98 -0.04 -15.03
N VAL A 169 -16.43 -0.30 -16.27
CA VAL A 169 -17.76 0.14 -16.74
C VAL A 169 -18.84 -0.47 -15.86
N GLY A 170 -19.70 0.37 -15.28
CA GLY A 170 -20.77 -0.06 -14.39
C GLY A 170 -20.33 -0.48 -12.98
N LYS A 171 -19.04 -0.34 -12.64
CA LYS A 171 -18.49 -0.67 -11.31
C LYS A 171 -17.96 0.56 -10.59
N LYS A 172 -17.98 0.51 -9.26
CA LYS A 172 -17.24 1.43 -8.39
C LYS A 172 -15.75 1.09 -8.48
N SER A 173 -14.99 1.92 -9.17
CA SER A 173 -13.55 1.73 -9.36
C SER A 173 -12.74 2.57 -8.37
N ARG A 174 -11.77 1.93 -7.73
CA ARG A 174 -10.85 2.53 -6.76
C ARG A 174 -9.44 2.01 -6.98
N ALA A 175 -8.45 2.86 -6.82
CA ALA A 175 -7.06 2.49 -6.99
C ALA A 175 -6.23 2.98 -5.82
N PHE A 176 -5.32 2.16 -5.30
CA PHE A 176 -4.56 2.44 -4.09
C PHE A 176 -3.07 2.29 -4.33
N ALA A 177 -2.31 3.33 -4.01
CA ALA A 177 -0.88 3.21 -3.78
C ALA A 177 -0.66 2.76 -2.32
N THR A 178 -0.13 1.56 -2.14
CA THR A 178 0.14 0.94 -0.84
C THR A 178 1.64 0.82 -0.64
N VAL A 179 2.20 1.63 0.26
CA VAL A 179 3.65 1.69 0.51
C VAL A 179 3.96 1.11 1.87
N ILE A 180 4.64 -0.03 1.88
CA ILE A 180 5.14 -0.69 3.08
C ILE A 180 6.50 -0.10 3.41
N VAL A 181 6.63 0.46 4.61
CA VAL A 181 7.81 1.16 5.09
C VAL A 181 8.41 0.35 6.22
N GLY A 182 9.62 -0.14 5.98
CA GLY A 182 10.46 -0.86 6.92
C GLY A 182 9.84 -2.12 7.49
N SER A 183 8.91 -2.75 6.78
CA SER A 183 8.10 -3.87 7.28
C SER A 183 7.44 -3.57 8.65
N ARG A 184 7.04 -2.31 8.87
CA ARG A 184 6.37 -1.83 10.10
C ARG A 184 5.15 -0.96 9.88
N ARG A 185 5.19 -0.10 8.89
CA ARG A 185 4.15 0.90 8.62
C ARG A 185 3.64 0.72 7.20
N ILE A 186 2.34 0.87 6.99
CA ILE A 186 1.77 0.87 5.62
C ILE A 186 1.09 2.21 5.40
N LEU A 187 1.60 2.96 4.43
CA LEU A 187 1.01 4.18 3.93
C LEU A 187 0.06 3.84 2.79
N VAL A 188 -1.11 4.46 2.77
CA VAL A 188 -2.11 4.26 1.74
C VAL A 188 -2.54 5.59 1.16
N ARG A 189 -2.68 5.64 -0.16
CA ARG A 189 -3.25 6.79 -0.86
C ARG A 189 -4.17 6.33 -1.99
N GLU A 190 -5.39 6.85 -1.97
CA GLU A 190 -6.44 6.48 -2.91
C GLU A 190 -6.48 7.43 -4.12
N MET A 191 -6.66 6.84 -5.30
CA MET A 191 -6.89 7.46 -6.59
C MET A 191 -8.26 7.03 -7.14
N ASP A 192 -8.98 7.96 -7.75
CA ASP A 192 -10.20 7.65 -8.48
C ASP A 192 -9.91 7.05 -9.87
N ARG A 193 -11.00 6.63 -10.53
CA ARG A 193 -11.00 6.13 -11.91
C ARG A 193 -10.47 7.11 -12.97
N HIS A 194 -10.26 8.38 -12.62
CA HIS A 194 -9.73 9.41 -13.52
C HIS A 194 -8.25 9.68 -13.26
N GLY A 195 -7.61 8.90 -12.39
CA GLY A 195 -6.19 9.07 -12.07
C GLY A 195 -5.93 10.26 -11.13
N LYS A 196 -6.92 10.74 -10.38
CA LYS A 196 -6.78 11.83 -9.41
C LYS A 196 -6.78 11.30 -7.98
N TRP A 197 -5.91 11.83 -7.14
CA TRP A 197 -5.94 11.52 -5.71
C TRP A 197 -7.24 12.02 -5.08
N VAL A 198 -7.97 11.15 -4.36
CA VAL A 198 -9.28 11.47 -3.74
C VAL A 198 -9.24 11.63 -2.23
N GLY A 199 -8.05 11.78 -1.66
CA GLY A 199 -7.91 11.99 -0.23
C GLY A 199 -6.49 12.33 0.19
N LYS A 200 -6.31 12.49 1.51
CA LYS A 200 -4.99 12.60 2.14
C LYS A 200 -4.37 11.20 2.27
N PHE A 201 -3.07 11.15 2.51
CA PHE A 201 -2.42 9.92 2.94
C PHE A 201 -3.07 9.38 4.21
N GLN A 202 -3.15 8.06 4.30
CA GLN A 202 -3.58 7.33 5.48
C GLN A 202 -2.43 6.44 5.96
N LEU A 203 -2.36 6.22 7.27
CA LEU A 203 -1.40 5.31 7.90
C LEU A 203 -2.19 4.17 8.55
N THR A 204 -1.96 2.94 8.10
CA THR A 204 -2.51 1.75 8.77
C THR A 204 -2.01 1.68 10.21
N GLY A 205 -2.85 1.23 11.12
CA GLY A 205 -2.49 1.16 12.54
C GLY A 205 -2.66 2.47 13.30
N TRP A 206 -2.84 3.61 12.62
CA TRP A 206 -3.05 4.89 13.26
C TRP A 206 -4.53 5.27 13.23
N LYS A 207 -5.25 4.93 14.30
CA LYS A 207 -6.49 5.64 14.64
C LYS A 207 -6.10 7.02 15.16
N GLY A 208 -5.78 7.95 14.26
CA GLY A 208 -6.07 9.34 14.54
C GLY A 208 -7.59 9.38 14.71
N SER A 209 -8.06 9.64 15.93
CA SER A 209 -9.44 9.54 16.36
C SER A 209 -10.45 9.98 15.27
N PRO A 210 -11.42 9.15 14.87
CA PRO A 210 -12.71 9.66 14.43
C PRO A 210 -13.57 9.90 15.68
N SER A 211 -13.45 11.10 16.23
CA SER A 211 -14.42 11.75 17.13
C SER A 211 -13.99 13.21 17.11
N VAL A 212 -14.74 14.13 16.51
CA VAL A 212 -16.07 14.53 16.97
C VAL A 212 -16.95 14.85 15.75
N ILE A 213 -18.06 14.13 15.58
CA ILE A 213 -19.28 14.72 15.08
C ILE A 213 -20.10 14.98 16.35
N ASN A 214 -20.28 16.26 16.67
CA ASN A 214 -21.37 16.69 17.55
C ASN A 214 -22.65 16.66 16.72
#